data_AF-A0A5C7T904-F1
#
_entry.id   AF-A0A5C7T904-F1
#
_cell.length_a   1.000
_cell.length_b   1.000
_cell.length_c   1.000
_cell.angle_alpha   90.00
_cell.angle_beta   90.00
_cell.angle_gamma   90.00
#
_symmetry.space_group_name_H-M   'P 1'
#
loop_
_entity.id
_entity.type
_entity.pdbx_description
1 polymer ?
#
loop_
_entity_poly.entity_id
_entity_poly.type
_entity_poly.pdbx_seq_one_letter_code
_entity_poly.pdbx_strand_id
1 'polypeptide(L)'
;MSDDTQQPIVVKKIKKGGGGAHGGAWKIAYADFVTAMMAFFLLMWLLGSTAQGDLQGIAEFFNSPLKVAMSGGSGAGDATSPIVGGGQDLTRSVGQVKRGDVEGKRSLNLEAAKGAVRAAGDEGGQDAEKKREERKERARLEDLKGQIEAIIEASPSLRPFKSQLLLDITTEGLRIQIVDEQNRPMFDSSSASLRPYTQELLRSIGATLNGVDNTISLSGHTDSTRYAGGERGFSNWELSANRANASRRELVAGGLAEGKIVRVVGLADTLPLDSTNPTAPLNRRISIIVLNKQAEAALRGGSDRKLDVNTGGGVDIGDIRAGLGAPPRPAPRQAPKESTAD
;
A
#
# COMPACT_ATOMS: atom_id res chain seq x y z
N MET A 1 48.80 51.89 -73.78
CA MET A 1 48.76 50.44 -74.06
C MET A 1 48.62 49.74 -72.73
N SER A 2 47.64 48.83 -72.68
CA SER A 2 47.46 47.79 -71.68
C SER A 2 48.76 47.13 -71.23
N ASP A 3 48.93 46.87 -69.94
CA ASP A 3 48.89 45.48 -69.50
C ASP A 3 48.60 45.37 -68.00
N ASP A 4 47.48 44.68 -67.77
CA ASP A 4 46.81 44.44 -66.52
C ASP A 4 47.00 42.95 -66.21
N THR A 5 48.21 42.56 -65.82
CA THR A 5 48.48 41.16 -65.47
C THR A 5 49.27 41.03 -64.18
N GLN A 6 48.50 40.63 -63.16
CA GLN A 6 48.86 40.03 -61.87
C GLN A 6 48.94 40.98 -60.67
N GLN A 7 47.80 41.09 -59.97
CA GLN A 7 47.80 41.25 -58.52
C GLN A 7 46.96 40.14 -57.86
N PRO A 8 47.48 39.45 -56.83
CA PRO A 8 46.87 38.25 -56.26
C PRO A 8 45.59 38.55 -55.49
N ILE A 9 44.53 37.78 -55.75
CA ILE A 9 43.26 37.86 -55.01
C ILE A 9 43.44 37.21 -53.63
N VAL A 10 43.41 38.02 -52.58
CA VAL A 10 43.36 37.54 -51.19
C VAL A 10 41.91 37.56 -50.71
N VAL A 11 41.27 36.39 -50.66
CA VAL A 11 39.93 36.25 -50.06
C VAL A 11 40.05 36.07 -48.55
N LYS A 12 39.86 37.15 -47.78
CA LYS A 12 39.74 37.08 -46.32
C LYS A 12 38.28 36.74 -45.94
N LYS A 13 37.98 35.45 -45.75
CA LYS A 13 36.69 35.00 -45.19
C LYS A 13 36.62 35.35 -43.69
N ILE A 14 35.92 36.44 -43.36
CA ILE A 14 35.58 36.78 -41.98
C ILE A 14 34.21 36.16 -41.67
N LYS A 15 34.18 35.07 -40.89
CA LYS A 15 32.94 34.54 -40.32
C LYS A 15 32.41 35.56 -39.30
N LYS A 16 31.36 36.30 -39.65
CA LYS A 16 30.54 37.03 -38.66
C LYS A 16 29.71 36.00 -37.90
N GLY A 17 30.25 35.48 -36.80
CA GLY A 17 29.45 34.87 -35.75
C GLY A 17 28.72 35.99 -35.00
N GLY A 18 27.43 36.17 -35.27
CA GLY A 18 26.57 37.04 -34.46
C GLY A 18 26.54 36.49 -33.04
N GLY A 19 26.97 37.30 -32.08
CA GLY A 19 27.04 36.94 -30.67
C GLY A 19 25.66 36.57 -30.12
N GLY A 20 25.56 35.34 -29.61
CA GLY A 20 24.47 34.96 -28.73
C GLY A 20 24.45 35.86 -27.49
N ALA A 21 23.26 36.20 -27.02
CA ALA A 21 23.01 37.14 -25.94
C ALA A 21 23.57 36.64 -24.59
N HIS A 22 24.87 36.79 -24.35
CA HIS A 22 25.54 36.43 -23.08
C HIS A 22 25.33 37.46 -21.95
N GLY A 23 24.32 38.33 -22.02
CA GLY A 23 24.07 39.39 -21.03
C GLY A 23 22.97 39.11 -20.00
N GLY A 24 22.23 38.01 -20.12
CA GLY A 24 21.03 37.74 -19.30
C GLY A 24 21.21 36.77 -18.12
N ALA A 25 22.24 35.91 -18.16
CA ALA A 25 22.40 34.84 -17.18
C ALA A 25 22.62 35.34 -15.74
N TRP A 26 23.33 36.45 -15.55
CA TRP A 26 23.57 37.03 -14.22
C TRP A 26 22.29 37.60 -13.59
N LYS A 27 21.33 38.06 -14.40
CA LYS A 27 20.03 38.58 -13.91
C LYS A 27 19.14 37.45 -13.41
N ILE A 28 19.23 36.27 -14.03
CA ILE A 28 18.48 35.08 -13.60
C ILE A 28 19.04 34.58 -12.26
N ALA A 29 20.37 34.53 -12.12
CA ALA A 29 21.00 34.17 -10.86
C ALA A 29 20.69 35.18 -9.73
N TYR A 30 20.65 36.48 -10.04
CA TYR A 30 20.24 37.51 -9.08
C TYR A 30 18.77 37.41 -8.68
N ALA A 31 17.88 37.16 -9.64
CA ALA A 31 16.45 36.99 -9.37
C ALA A 31 16.18 35.78 -8.47
N ASP A 32 16.84 34.64 -8.74
CA ASP A 32 16.72 33.42 -7.94
C ASP A 32 17.20 33.63 -6.49
N PHE A 33 18.31 34.35 -6.32
CA PHE A 33 18.83 34.70 -4.99
C PHE A 33 17.86 35.57 -4.18
N VAL A 34 17.24 36.58 -4.81
CA VAL A 34 16.26 37.45 -4.14
C VAL A 34 14.99 36.69 -3.77
N THR A 35 14.52 35.77 -4.62
CA THR A 35 13.34 34.94 -4.31
C THR A 35 13.62 33.96 -3.19
N ALA A 36 14.81 33.37 -3.12
CA ALA A 36 15.22 32.51 -2.02
C ALA A 36 15.27 33.28 -0.69
N MET A 37 15.82 34.51 -0.68
CA MET A 37 15.84 35.35 0.52
C MET A 37 14.44 35.80 0.94
N MET A 38 13.55 36.11 0.00
CA MET A 38 12.15 36.44 0.29
C MET A 38 11.42 35.26 0.94
N ALA A 39 11.58 34.05 0.40
CA ALA A 39 10.96 32.85 0.96
C ALA A 39 11.47 32.54 2.37
N PHE A 40 12.78 32.68 2.60
CA PHE A 40 13.38 32.52 3.93
C PHE A 40 12.86 33.57 4.92
N PHE A 41 12.70 34.82 4.48
CA PHE A 41 12.16 35.89 5.32
C PHE A 41 10.69 35.63 5.69
N LEU A 42 9.85 35.22 4.74
CA LEU A 42 8.45 34.89 5.01
C LEU A 42 8.32 33.70 5.98
N LEU A 43 9.20 32.70 5.86
CA LEU A 43 9.25 31.57 6.78
C LEU A 43 9.66 32.02 8.19
N MET A 44 10.71 32.84 8.30
CA MET A 44 11.16 33.35 9.60
C MET A 44 10.16 34.33 10.22
N TRP A 45 9.45 35.10 9.39
CA TRP A 45 8.38 35.99 9.82
C TRP A 45 7.17 35.21 10.34
N LEU A 46 6.81 34.09 9.69
CA LEU A 46 5.82 33.15 10.20
C LEU A 46 6.23 32.58 11.56
N LEU A 47 7.46 32.07 11.71
CA LEU A 47 7.96 31.56 12.99
C LEU A 47 8.03 32.64 14.10
N GLY A 48 8.36 33.88 13.73
CA GLY A 48 8.39 35.00 14.68
C GLY A 48 7.01 35.51 15.11
N SER A 49 5.97 35.24 14.32
CA SER A 49 4.59 35.62 14.60
C SER A 49 3.80 34.55 15.36
N THR A 50 4.30 33.31 15.42
CA THR A 50 3.71 32.22 16.20
C THR A 50 4.17 32.26 17.66
N ALA A 51 3.22 32.22 18.60
CA ALA A 51 3.52 32.21 20.03
C ALA A 51 4.37 30.97 20.39
N GLN A 52 5.35 31.12 21.29
CA GLN A 52 6.30 30.06 21.68
C GLN A 52 5.63 28.72 22.07
N GLY A 53 4.38 28.75 22.54
CA GLY A 53 3.59 27.55 22.86
C GLY A 53 3.28 26.64 21.66
N ASP A 54 3.09 27.21 20.46
CA ASP A 54 2.73 26.43 19.26
C ASP A 54 3.93 25.66 18.70
N LEU A 55 5.12 26.27 18.74
CA LEU A 55 6.38 25.62 18.36
C LEU A 55 6.73 24.45 19.28
N GLN A 56 6.40 24.57 20.57
CA GLN A 56 6.66 23.53 21.55
C GLN A 56 5.71 22.34 21.37
N GLY A 57 4.43 22.59 21.08
CA GLY A 57 3.46 21.54 20.76
C GLY A 57 3.79 20.78 19.46
N ILE A 58 4.33 21.47 18.45
CA ILE A 58 4.78 20.82 17.21
C ILE A 58 6.07 20.02 17.46
N ALA A 59 7.03 20.53 18.24
CA ALA A 59 8.27 19.82 18.56
C ALA A 59 8.03 18.53 19.37
N GLU A 60 7.02 18.53 20.23
CA GLU A 60 6.65 17.36 21.05
C GLU A 60 5.97 16.25 20.22
N PHE A 61 5.24 16.62 19.16
CA PHE A 61 4.67 15.68 18.18
C PHE A 61 5.75 14.87 17.44
N PHE A 62 6.88 15.50 17.07
CA PHE A 62 7.96 14.82 16.37
C PHE A 62 8.85 13.96 17.27
N ASN A 63 9.02 14.34 18.55
CA ASN A 63 9.83 13.57 19.49
C ASN A 63 9.06 12.40 20.13
N SER A 64 7.72 12.40 20.12
CA SER A 64 6.93 11.38 20.81
C SER A 64 5.57 11.11 20.15
N PRO A 65 5.55 10.65 18.88
CA PRO A 65 4.31 10.51 18.09
C PRO A 65 3.30 9.53 18.71
N LEU A 66 3.77 8.48 19.40
CA LEU A 66 2.92 7.49 20.05
C LEU A 66 2.25 7.99 21.34
N LYS A 67 2.79 9.02 22.00
CA LYS A 67 2.27 9.53 23.28
C LYS A 67 1.08 10.47 23.05
N VAL A 68 1.13 11.29 22.00
CA VAL A 68 0.03 12.17 21.56
C VAL A 68 -1.18 11.36 21.08
N ALA A 69 -0.94 10.23 20.41
CA ALA A 69 -2.01 9.36 19.89
C ALA A 69 -2.71 8.50 20.96
N MET A 70 -2.03 8.16 22.07
CA MET A 70 -2.58 7.23 23.07
C MET A 70 -3.04 7.88 24.39
N SER A 71 -2.57 9.08 24.76
CA SER A 71 -2.90 9.65 26.08
C SER A 71 -3.67 10.97 26.07
N GLY A 72 -4.26 11.40 24.95
CA GLY A 72 -5.16 12.57 24.92
C GLY A 72 -4.58 13.81 25.63
N GLY A 73 -3.28 14.04 25.45
CA GLY A 73 -2.53 15.10 26.11
C GLY A 73 -2.57 16.41 25.32
N SER A 74 -2.55 17.51 26.06
CA SER A 74 -2.62 18.89 25.61
C SER A 74 -1.64 19.23 24.49
N GLY A 75 -2.13 19.19 23.25
CA GLY A 75 -1.48 19.75 22.06
C GLY A 75 -2.56 20.28 21.13
N ALA A 76 -2.49 21.59 20.85
CA ALA A 76 -3.39 22.37 19.99
C ALA A 76 -4.91 22.20 20.26
N GLY A 77 -5.36 22.71 21.42
CA GLY A 77 -6.55 23.56 21.41
C GLY A 77 -7.86 23.03 21.96
N ASP A 78 -8.04 21.75 22.29
CA ASP A 78 -9.24 21.30 23.01
C ASP A 78 -9.00 19.97 23.73
N ALA A 79 -9.06 19.99 25.07
CA ALA A 79 -9.29 18.77 25.82
C ALA A 79 -10.78 18.44 25.71
N THR A 80 -11.14 17.59 24.76
CA THR A 80 -12.43 16.89 24.77
C THR A 80 -12.47 15.93 25.96
N SER A 81 -12.79 16.48 27.13
CA SER A 81 -13.42 15.70 28.21
C SER A 81 -14.71 15.09 27.64
N PRO A 82 -14.99 13.80 27.82
CA PRO A 82 -16.24 13.19 27.36
C PRO A 82 -17.46 13.65 28.18
N ILE A 83 -17.26 14.51 29.19
CA ILE A 83 -18.33 15.10 30.01
C ILE A 83 -18.26 16.63 29.89
N VAL A 84 -19.33 17.21 29.35
CA VAL A 84 -19.54 18.66 29.20
C VAL A 84 -19.91 19.25 30.56
N GLY A 85 -18.94 19.84 31.25
CA GLY A 85 -19.18 20.72 32.40
C GLY A 85 -18.32 20.42 33.61
N GLY A 86 -17.41 21.35 33.93
CA GLY A 86 -16.79 21.45 35.25
C GLY A 86 -15.28 21.19 35.28
N GLY A 87 -14.49 22.24 35.05
CA GLY A 87 -13.10 22.31 35.52
C GLY A 87 -12.89 23.67 36.21
N GLN A 88 -12.62 23.66 37.52
CA GLN A 88 -12.36 24.85 38.33
C GLN A 88 -10.91 24.87 38.83
N ASP A 89 -9.94 24.80 37.93
CA ASP A 89 -8.54 24.88 38.33
C ASP A 89 -8.05 26.33 38.31
N LEU A 90 -8.00 26.95 39.49
CA LEU A 90 -7.60 28.35 39.72
C LEU A 90 -6.08 28.57 39.61
N THR A 91 -5.28 27.51 39.43
CA THR A 91 -3.81 27.62 39.38
C THR A 91 -3.24 27.79 37.97
N ARG A 92 -4.08 27.73 36.92
CA ARG A 92 -3.64 27.92 35.54
C ARG A 92 -3.64 29.40 35.16
N SER A 93 -2.45 29.90 34.78
CA SER A 93 -2.27 31.27 34.26
C SER A 93 -2.71 31.43 32.80
N VAL A 94 -2.97 30.36 32.05
CA VAL A 94 -3.37 30.43 30.63
C VAL A 94 -4.30 29.26 30.25
N GLY A 95 -5.45 29.59 29.66
CA GLY A 95 -6.53 28.65 29.33
C GLY A 95 -7.83 28.92 30.11
N GLN A 96 -8.97 28.83 29.41
CA GLN A 96 -10.38 28.98 29.86
C GLN A 96 -10.61 29.71 31.19
N VAL A 97 -10.46 31.03 31.16
CA VAL A 97 -10.86 31.90 32.27
C VAL A 97 -12.39 31.99 32.31
N LYS A 98 -12.93 31.92 33.53
CA LYS A 98 -14.36 31.93 33.89
C LYS A 98 -15.25 32.74 32.93
N ARG A 99 -16.30 32.09 32.42
CA ARG A 99 -17.50 32.77 31.90
C ARG A 99 -18.24 33.37 33.11
N GLY A 100 -17.95 34.62 33.43
CA GLY A 100 -18.60 35.39 34.48
C GLY A 100 -18.71 36.86 34.04
N ASP A 101 -19.90 37.42 34.22
CA ASP A 101 -20.41 38.68 33.72
C ASP A 101 -19.39 39.81 33.55
N VAL A 102 -19.21 40.22 32.30
CA VAL A 102 -18.82 41.60 31.97
C VAL A 102 -19.82 42.08 30.92
N GLU A 103 -20.72 42.98 31.33
CA GLU A 103 -21.57 43.75 30.41
C GLU A 103 -20.68 44.64 29.54
N GLY A 104 -20.19 44.09 28.43
CA GLY A 104 -19.48 44.82 27.40
C GLY A 104 -20.12 44.54 26.05
N LYS A 105 -20.86 45.51 25.52
CA LYS A 105 -21.42 45.49 24.16
C LYS A 105 -20.31 45.14 23.17
N ARG A 106 -20.30 43.90 22.67
CA ARG A 106 -19.48 43.51 21.53
C ARG A 106 -20.27 43.78 20.26
N SER A 107 -19.88 44.81 19.53
CA SER A 107 -20.25 44.96 18.12
C SER A 107 -19.66 43.78 17.36
N LEU A 108 -20.53 42.86 16.94
CA LEU A 108 -20.16 41.80 16.02
C LEU A 108 -19.88 42.44 14.66
N ASN A 109 -18.59 42.53 14.31
CA ASN A 109 -18.20 42.96 12.98
C ASN A 109 -18.50 41.81 12.00
N LEU A 110 -19.66 41.90 11.35
CA LEU A 110 -20.28 40.84 10.54
C LEU A 110 -19.44 40.46 9.29
N GLU A 111 -18.46 41.27 8.92
CA GLU A 111 -17.51 40.97 7.83
C GLU A 111 -16.44 39.93 8.23
N ALA A 112 -15.97 39.94 9.48
CA ALA A 112 -14.99 38.94 9.95
C ALA A 112 -15.59 37.53 10.02
N ALA A 113 -16.90 37.42 10.28
CA ALA A 113 -17.62 36.15 10.26
C ALA A 113 -17.89 35.64 8.83
N LYS A 114 -17.93 36.53 7.81
CA LYS A 114 -18.06 36.12 6.40
C LYS A 114 -16.72 35.70 5.77
N GLY A 115 -15.60 36.17 6.32
CA GLY A 115 -14.26 35.74 5.90
C GLY A 115 -13.93 34.28 6.27
N ALA A 116 -14.43 33.79 7.40
CA ALA A 116 -14.21 32.40 7.85
C ALA A 116 -15.03 31.35 7.07
N VAL A 117 -16.06 31.76 6.32
CA VAL A 117 -16.88 30.85 5.51
C VAL A 117 -16.43 30.82 4.03
N ARG A 118 -15.50 31.69 3.62
CA ARG A 118 -15.08 31.82 2.20
C ARG A 118 -13.66 31.35 1.89
N ALA A 119 -12.97 30.69 2.82
CA ALA A 119 -11.64 30.13 2.59
C ALA A 119 -11.50 28.63 2.98
N ALA A 120 -12.62 27.93 3.20
CA ALA A 120 -12.63 26.46 3.16
C ALA A 120 -12.98 26.02 1.73
N GLY A 121 -12.09 26.35 0.79
CA GLY A 121 -12.16 25.81 -0.56
C GLY A 121 -11.78 24.34 -0.53
N ASP A 122 -12.76 23.46 -0.76
CA ASP A 122 -12.72 22.14 -1.42
C ASP A 122 -11.72 21.03 -0.98
N GLU A 123 -10.56 21.34 -0.40
CA GLU A 123 -9.50 20.35 -0.13
C GLU A 123 -9.64 19.65 1.24
N GLY A 124 -10.37 20.23 2.21
CA GLY A 124 -10.60 19.62 3.53
C GLY A 124 -11.75 18.61 3.60
N GLY A 125 -12.64 18.60 2.60
CA GLY A 125 -13.82 17.72 2.57
C GLY A 125 -13.48 16.27 2.22
N GLN A 126 -12.60 16.09 1.22
CA GLN A 126 -12.25 14.76 0.69
C GLN A 126 -11.48 13.92 1.71
N ASP A 127 -10.55 14.52 2.45
CA ASP A 127 -9.79 13.82 3.50
C ASP A 127 -10.66 13.43 4.70
N ALA A 128 -11.62 14.29 5.06
CA ALA A 128 -12.57 14.00 6.14
C ALA A 128 -13.53 12.87 5.76
N GLU A 129 -14.00 12.84 4.51
CA GLU A 129 -14.85 11.78 3.98
C GLU A 129 -14.11 10.44 3.88
N LYS A 130 -12.89 10.45 3.32
CA LYS A 130 -12.02 9.27 3.24
C LYS A 130 -11.77 8.65 4.62
N LYS A 131 -11.42 9.46 5.63
CA LYS A 131 -11.23 8.99 7.01
C LYS A 131 -12.51 8.44 7.64
N ARG A 132 -13.69 8.96 7.29
CA ARG A 132 -14.97 8.40 7.76
C ARG A 132 -15.25 7.05 7.13
N GLU A 133 -15.00 6.89 5.84
CA GLU A 133 -15.15 5.62 5.14
C GLU A 133 -14.19 4.55 5.67
N GLU A 134 -12.92 4.90 5.90
CA GLU A 134 -11.93 4.00 6.52
C GLU A 134 -12.39 3.51 7.90
N ARG A 135 -12.98 4.40 8.74
CA ARG A 135 -13.50 4.00 10.06
C ARG A 135 -14.70 3.05 9.95
N LYS A 136 -15.63 3.33 9.05
CA LYS A 136 -16.80 2.45 8.81
C LYS A 136 -16.36 1.09 8.30
N GLU A 137 -15.41 1.08 7.36
CA GLU A 137 -14.84 -0.16 6.82
C GLU A 137 -14.14 -0.96 7.91
N ARG A 138 -13.31 -0.30 8.73
CA ARG A 138 -12.66 -0.95 9.86
C ARG A 138 -13.67 -1.55 10.84
N ALA A 139 -14.74 -0.84 11.18
CA ALA A 139 -15.81 -1.36 12.02
C ALA A 139 -16.46 -2.62 11.42
N ARG A 140 -16.74 -2.62 10.10
CA ARG A 140 -17.27 -3.82 9.40
C ARG A 140 -16.32 -5.01 9.46
N LEU A 141 -15.02 -4.78 9.37
CA LEU A 141 -14.00 -5.83 9.50
C LEU A 141 -13.88 -6.35 10.95
N GLU A 142 -14.04 -5.48 11.93
CA GLU A 142 -14.10 -5.85 13.35
C GLU A 142 -15.36 -6.68 13.66
N ASP A 143 -16.51 -6.30 13.11
CA ASP A 143 -17.75 -7.09 13.20
C ASP A 143 -17.60 -8.46 12.53
N LEU A 144 -16.99 -8.51 11.34
CA LEU A 144 -16.71 -9.76 10.63
C LEU A 144 -15.79 -10.68 11.44
N LYS A 145 -14.74 -10.11 12.07
CA LYS A 145 -13.86 -10.85 12.97
C LYS A 145 -14.66 -11.48 14.12
N GLY A 146 -15.50 -10.70 14.79
CA GLY A 146 -16.33 -11.18 15.89
C GLY A 146 -17.31 -12.27 15.47
N GLN A 147 -17.90 -12.17 14.27
CA GLN A 147 -18.77 -13.21 13.72
C GLN A 147 -18.04 -14.53 13.47
N ILE A 148 -16.82 -14.47 12.91
CA ILE A 148 -16.01 -15.68 12.68
C ILE A 148 -15.66 -16.34 14.01
N GLU A 149 -15.22 -15.56 15.01
CA GLU A 149 -14.91 -16.07 16.36
C GLU A 149 -16.14 -16.74 17.00
N ALA A 150 -17.32 -16.11 16.90
CA ALA A 150 -18.56 -16.63 17.45
C ALA A 150 -19.00 -17.95 16.79
N ILE A 151 -18.90 -18.07 15.46
CA ILE A 151 -19.27 -19.29 14.73
C ILE A 151 -18.36 -20.46 15.14
N ILE A 152 -17.06 -20.21 15.29
CA ILE A 152 -16.09 -21.23 15.70
C ILE A 152 -16.31 -21.66 17.14
N GLU A 153 -16.66 -20.74 18.02
CA GLU A 153 -16.94 -21.04 19.42
C GLU A 153 -18.27 -21.80 19.60
N ALA A 154 -19.27 -21.47 18.79
CA ALA A 154 -20.58 -22.11 18.79
C ALA A 154 -20.53 -23.55 18.26
N SER A 155 -19.71 -23.84 17.24
CA SER A 155 -19.65 -25.16 16.63
C SER A 155 -18.73 -26.13 17.41
N PRO A 156 -19.24 -27.29 17.87
CA PRO A 156 -18.42 -28.29 18.56
C PRO A 156 -17.28 -28.86 17.70
N SER A 157 -17.48 -28.96 16.37
CA SER A 157 -16.47 -29.47 15.43
C SER A 157 -15.35 -28.46 15.19
N LEU A 158 -15.65 -27.15 15.27
CA LEU A 158 -14.71 -26.08 14.96
C LEU A 158 -13.99 -25.53 16.19
N ARG A 159 -14.57 -25.64 17.39
CA ARG A 159 -13.98 -25.13 18.63
C ARG A 159 -12.53 -25.57 18.87
N PRO A 160 -12.11 -26.82 18.58
CA PRO A 160 -10.71 -27.23 18.70
C PRO A 160 -9.73 -26.45 17.81
N PHE A 161 -10.21 -25.80 16.74
CA PHE A 161 -9.39 -25.00 15.82
C PHE A 161 -9.19 -23.56 16.29
N LYS A 162 -9.81 -23.15 17.42
CA LYS A 162 -9.66 -21.80 17.96
C LYS A 162 -8.19 -21.43 18.22
N SER A 163 -7.37 -22.38 18.67
CA SER A 163 -5.92 -22.17 18.87
C SER A 163 -5.12 -22.09 17.57
N GLN A 164 -5.63 -22.69 16.49
CA GLN A 164 -5.00 -22.71 15.17
C GLN A 164 -5.43 -21.52 14.30
N LEU A 165 -6.39 -20.72 14.76
CA LEU A 165 -6.88 -19.56 14.03
C LEU A 165 -6.38 -18.27 14.64
N LEU A 166 -5.54 -17.54 13.90
CA LEU A 166 -5.07 -16.21 14.27
C LEU A 166 -5.81 -15.16 13.46
N LEU A 167 -6.53 -14.28 14.17
CA LEU A 167 -7.40 -13.25 13.60
C LEU A 167 -6.92 -11.86 14.02
N ASP A 168 -6.43 -11.08 13.08
CA ASP A 168 -5.87 -9.76 13.36
C ASP A 168 -6.24 -8.71 12.32
N ILE A 169 -6.50 -7.48 12.79
CA ILE A 169 -6.77 -6.34 11.91
C ILE A 169 -5.42 -5.71 11.56
N THR A 170 -5.11 -5.71 10.28
CA THR A 170 -3.87 -5.17 9.70
C THR A 170 -4.15 -3.90 8.91
N THR A 171 -3.09 -3.25 8.41
CA THR A 171 -3.21 -2.10 7.51
C THR A 171 -3.84 -2.46 6.16
N GLU A 172 -3.78 -3.74 5.74
CA GLU A 172 -4.39 -4.22 4.50
C GLU A 172 -5.85 -4.65 4.69
N GLY A 173 -6.29 -4.88 5.92
CA GLY A 173 -7.64 -5.33 6.27
C GLY A 173 -7.63 -6.45 7.32
N LEU A 174 -8.65 -7.31 7.32
CA LEU A 174 -8.75 -8.43 8.27
C LEU A 174 -7.93 -9.61 7.77
N ARG A 175 -6.92 -10.00 8.54
CA ARG A 175 -6.08 -11.16 8.28
C ARG A 175 -6.56 -12.34 9.13
N ILE A 176 -6.81 -13.45 8.45
CA ILE A 176 -7.24 -14.73 9.01
C ILE A 176 -6.14 -15.73 8.67
N GLN A 177 -5.42 -16.24 9.66
CA GLN A 177 -4.37 -17.25 9.46
C GLN A 177 -4.79 -18.56 10.11
N ILE A 178 -4.78 -19.63 9.33
CA ILE A 178 -5.02 -20.99 9.80
C ILE A 178 -3.67 -21.69 9.83
N VAL A 179 -3.17 -22.03 11.01
CA VAL A 179 -1.85 -22.64 11.22
C VAL A 179 -1.96 -24.15 11.49
N ASP A 180 -1.00 -24.92 11.00
CA ASP A 180 -0.88 -26.33 11.34
C ASP A 180 -0.39 -26.50 12.78
N GLU A 181 -0.87 -27.57 13.41
CA GLU A 181 -0.37 -28.07 14.69
C GLU A 181 0.09 -29.52 14.52
N GLN A 182 1.07 -29.95 15.32
CA GLN A 182 1.71 -31.26 15.16
C GLN A 182 0.72 -32.44 15.25
N ASN A 183 -0.33 -32.29 16.06
CA ASN A 183 -1.38 -33.30 16.24
C ASN A 183 -2.62 -33.07 15.36
N ARG A 184 -2.66 -31.99 14.57
CA ARG A 184 -3.83 -31.59 13.77
C ARG A 184 -3.39 -30.83 12.50
N PRO A 185 -2.80 -31.53 11.52
CA PRO A 185 -2.37 -30.91 10.27
C PRO A 185 -3.56 -30.54 9.38
N MET A 186 -3.57 -29.39 8.72
CA MET A 186 -4.64 -29.03 7.78
C MET A 186 -4.64 -29.86 6.51
N PHE A 187 -3.45 -30.31 6.11
CA PHE A 187 -3.20 -31.05 4.87
C PHE A 187 -2.65 -32.44 5.15
N ASP A 188 -2.84 -33.34 4.21
CA ASP A 188 -2.07 -34.59 4.18
C ASP A 188 -0.57 -34.29 4.01
N SER A 189 0.27 -35.16 4.58
CA SER A 189 1.73 -34.99 4.51
C SER A 189 2.20 -34.87 3.07
N SER A 190 3.01 -33.84 2.76
CA SER A 190 3.53 -33.56 1.43
C SER A 190 2.46 -33.42 0.33
N SER A 191 1.22 -33.09 0.70
CA SER A 191 0.09 -32.99 -0.22
C SER A 191 -0.65 -31.66 -0.06
N ALA A 192 -1.44 -31.31 -1.08
CA ALA A 192 -2.39 -30.21 -1.09
C ALA A 192 -3.83 -30.66 -0.79
N SER A 193 -4.03 -31.94 -0.48
CA SER A 193 -5.31 -32.50 -0.02
C SER A 193 -5.63 -32.00 1.39
N LEU A 194 -6.78 -31.35 1.54
CA LEU A 194 -7.28 -30.83 2.82
C LEU A 194 -7.94 -31.95 3.62
N ARG A 195 -7.70 -31.97 4.93
CA ARG A 195 -8.38 -32.86 5.85
C ARG A 195 -9.87 -32.48 6.00
N PRO A 196 -10.78 -33.43 6.27
CA PRO A 196 -12.22 -33.15 6.33
C PRO A 196 -12.62 -32.02 7.28
N TYR A 197 -11.98 -31.95 8.45
CA TYR A 197 -12.24 -30.88 9.41
C TYR A 197 -11.81 -29.49 8.92
N THR A 198 -10.75 -29.41 8.11
CA THR A 198 -10.29 -28.13 7.54
C THR A 198 -11.21 -27.71 6.39
N GLN A 199 -11.75 -28.67 5.63
CA GLN A 199 -12.78 -28.40 4.64
C GLN A 199 -14.01 -27.78 5.30
N GLU A 200 -14.50 -28.36 6.40
CA GLU A 200 -15.63 -27.82 7.18
C GLU A 200 -15.34 -26.40 7.70
N LEU A 201 -14.15 -26.17 8.28
CA LEU A 201 -13.71 -24.85 8.74
C LEU A 201 -13.71 -23.82 7.61
N LEU A 202 -13.08 -24.14 6.48
CA LEU A 202 -13.01 -23.24 5.33
C LEU A 202 -14.38 -22.97 4.73
N ARG A 203 -15.27 -23.97 4.66
CA ARG A 203 -16.64 -23.77 4.17
C ARG A 203 -17.42 -22.81 5.07
N SER A 204 -17.29 -22.98 6.39
CA SER A 204 -17.91 -22.09 7.37
C SER A 204 -17.40 -20.65 7.24
N ILE A 205 -16.07 -20.48 7.12
CA ILE A 205 -15.46 -19.16 6.90
C ILE A 205 -15.93 -18.55 5.57
N GLY A 206 -15.99 -19.35 4.50
CA GLY A 206 -16.45 -18.94 3.17
C GLY A 206 -17.85 -18.33 3.18
N ALA A 207 -18.78 -18.96 3.91
CA ALA A 207 -20.14 -18.44 4.09
C ALA A 207 -20.16 -17.08 4.81
N THR A 208 -19.39 -16.92 5.90
CA THR A 208 -19.34 -15.67 6.68
C THR A 208 -18.73 -14.52 5.90
N LEU A 209 -17.71 -14.81 5.07
CA LEU A 209 -17.02 -13.82 4.24
C LEU A 209 -17.93 -13.15 3.20
N ASN A 210 -19.12 -13.70 2.90
CA ASN A 210 -20.10 -13.04 2.04
C ASN A 210 -20.81 -11.84 2.70
N GLY A 211 -20.72 -11.69 4.03
CA GLY A 211 -21.39 -10.61 4.76
C GLY A 211 -20.84 -9.20 4.49
N VAL A 212 -19.64 -9.09 3.91
CA VAL A 212 -19.00 -7.81 3.55
C VAL A 212 -18.84 -7.70 2.04
N ASP A 213 -18.63 -6.51 1.48
CA ASP A 213 -18.41 -6.29 0.03
C ASP A 213 -16.94 -6.49 -0.39
N ASN A 214 -16.04 -6.60 0.59
CA ASN A 214 -14.61 -6.70 0.40
C ASN A 214 -14.15 -7.92 -0.39
N THR A 215 -13.06 -7.73 -1.14
CA THR A 215 -12.34 -8.78 -1.86
C THR A 215 -11.29 -9.46 -0.99
N ILE A 216 -10.75 -10.58 -1.49
CA ILE A 216 -9.94 -11.51 -0.71
C ILE A 216 -8.65 -11.85 -1.47
N SER A 217 -7.53 -11.73 -0.78
CA SER A 217 -6.24 -12.29 -1.19
C SER A 217 -5.95 -13.52 -0.36
N LEU A 218 -5.55 -14.62 -1.00
CA LEU A 218 -5.26 -15.88 -0.34
C LEU A 218 -3.80 -16.29 -0.59
N SER A 219 -3.09 -16.66 0.47
CA SER A 219 -1.68 -17.02 0.41
C SER A 219 -1.42 -18.34 1.12
N GLY A 220 -0.63 -19.22 0.51
CA GLY A 220 -0.16 -20.45 1.11
C GLY A 220 1.29 -20.35 1.55
N HIS A 221 1.59 -20.92 2.71
CA HIS A 221 2.94 -21.00 3.27
C HIS A 221 3.25 -22.45 3.64
N THR A 222 4.52 -22.82 3.51
CA THR A 222 5.08 -24.10 3.94
C THR A 222 6.22 -23.86 4.92
N ASP A 223 6.63 -24.91 5.61
CA ASP A 223 7.84 -24.94 6.41
C ASP A 223 9.08 -25.16 5.52
N SER A 224 10.28 -24.95 6.09
CA SER A 224 11.56 -25.19 5.39
C SER A 224 11.93 -26.67 5.27
N THR A 225 11.04 -27.57 5.71
CA THR A 225 11.26 -29.01 5.59
C THR A 225 11.35 -29.38 4.12
N ARG A 226 12.41 -30.09 3.72
CA ARG A 226 12.62 -30.44 2.32
C ARG A 226 11.47 -31.33 1.85
N TYR A 227 10.82 -30.92 0.77
CA TYR A 227 9.79 -31.71 0.13
C TYR A 227 10.34 -33.08 -0.30
N ALA A 228 9.77 -34.16 0.23
CA ALA A 228 10.26 -35.53 0.01
C ALA A 228 9.73 -36.16 -1.29
N GLY A 229 8.79 -35.51 -1.99
CA GLY A 229 8.03 -36.11 -3.09
C GLY A 229 8.75 -36.24 -4.44
N GLY A 230 10.03 -35.88 -4.55
CA GLY A 230 10.92 -36.37 -5.61
C GLY A 230 10.59 -36.04 -7.08
N GLU A 231 9.52 -35.31 -7.38
CA GLU A 231 9.20 -34.92 -8.74
C GLU A 231 10.14 -33.81 -9.21
N ARG A 232 10.78 -34.00 -10.38
CA ARG A 232 11.67 -33.00 -10.99
C ARG A 232 10.89 -31.69 -11.20
N GLY A 233 11.11 -30.73 -10.31
CA GLY A 233 10.52 -29.39 -10.37
C GLY A 233 9.40 -29.13 -9.35
N PHE A 234 8.93 -30.14 -8.60
CA PHE A 234 7.95 -29.90 -7.54
C PHE A 234 8.65 -29.59 -6.22
N SER A 235 8.35 -28.42 -5.67
CA SER A 235 8.97 -27.89 -4.46
C SER A 235 7.93 -27.28 -3.53
N ASN A 236 8.41 -26.67 -2.45
CA ASN A 236 7.58 -25.90 -1.54
C ASN A 236 6.85 -24.74 -2.23
N TRP A 237 7.35 -24.25 -3.37
CA TRP A 237 6.65 -23.25 -4.19
C TRP A 237 5.35 -23.81 -4.77
N GLU A 238 5.42 -24.91 -5.50
CA GLU A 238 4.25 -25.57 -6.09
C GLU A 238 3.28 -26.05 -4.99
N LEU A 239 3.82 -26.60 -3.90
CA LEU A 239 3.02 -27.06 -2.76
C LEU A 239 2.23 -25.90 -2.14
N SER A 240 2.88 -24.78 -1.86
CA SER A 240 2.24 -23.62 -1.23
C SER A 240 1.14 -23.02 -2.11
N ALA A 241 1.38 -22.89 -3.42
CA ALA A 241 0.38 -22.43 -4.38
C ALA A 241 -0.79 -23.41 -4.55
N ASN A 242 -0.52 -24.71 -4.56
CA ASN A 242 -1.55 -25.74 -4.66
C ASN A 242 -2.42 -25.80 -3.41
N ARG A 243 -1.84 -25.67 -2.22
CA ARG A 243 -2.56 -25.58 -0.95
C ARG A 243 -3.44 -24.34 -0.90
N ALA A 244 -2.92 -23.19 -1.34
CA ALA A 244 -3.70 -21.97 -1.47
C ALA A 244 -4.93 -22.18 -2.39
N ASN A 245 -4.73 -22.80 -3.55
CA ASN A 245 -5.84 -23.12 -4.46
C ASN A 245 -6.81 -24.19 -3.93
N ALA A 246 -6.34 -25.15 -3.13
CA ALA A 246 -7.22 -26.10 -2.45
C ALA A 246 -8.14 -25.36 -1.46
N SER A 247 -7.58 -24.47 -0.65
CA SER A 247 -8.36 -23.64 0.27
C SER A 247 -9.35 -22.73 -0.47
N ARG A 248 -8.94 -22.14 -1.60
CA ARG A 248 -9.81 -21.38 -2.50
C ARG A 248 -11.05 -22.17 -2.91
N ARG A 249 -10.87 -23.43 -3.34
CA ARG A 249 -11.99 -24.30 -3.76
C ARG A 249 -12.94 -24.61 -2.61
N GLU A 250 -12.43 -24.87 -1.41
CA GLU A 250 -13.28 -25.13 -0.25
C GLU A 250 -14.05 -23.90 0.23
N LEU A 251 -13.44 -22.71 0.15
CA LEU A 251 -14.15 -21.46 0.45
C LEU A 251 -15.34 -21.27 -0.51
N VAL A 252 -15.12 -21.48 -1.82
CA VAL A 252 -16.19 -21.41 -2.83
C VAL A 252 -17.24 -22.50 -2.61
N ALA A 253 -16.82 -23.73 -2.27
CA ALA A 253 -17.74 -24.80 -1.92
C ALA A 253 -18.58 -24.48 -0.65
N GLY A 254 -18.06 -23.63 0.23
CA GLY A 254 -18.78 -23.06 1.38
C GLY A 254 -19.74 -21.93 1.03
N GLY A 255 -19.84 -21.55 -0.24
CA GLY A 255 -20.73 -20.51 -0.74
C GLY A 255 -20.06 -19.16 -0.96
N LEU A 256 -18.73 -19.02 -0.78
CA LEU A 256 -18.03 -17.77 -1.10
C LEU A 256 -18.23 -17.42 -2.59
N ALA A 257 -18.66 -16.20 -2.88
CA ALA A 257 -18.83 -15.74 -4.25
C ALA A 257 -17.48 -15.76 -5.01
N GLU A 258 -17.43 -16.40 -6.18
CA GLU A 258 -16.17 -16.62 -6.92
C GLU A 258 -15.43 -15.32 -7.24
N GLY A 259 -16.16 -14.25 -7.56
CA GLY A 259 -15.61 -12.94 -7.90
C GLY A 259 -14.93 -12.20 -6.74
N LYS A 260 -15.02 -12.70 -5.50
CA LYS A 260 -14.38 -12.07 -4.34
C LYS A 260 -12.90 -12.35 -4.25
N ILE A 261 -12.41 -13.44 -4.82
CA ILE A 261 -11.00 -13.82 -4.72
C ILE A 261 -10.24 -13.12 -5.83
N VAL A 262 -9.42 -12.14 -5.47
CA VAL A 262 -8.66 -11.33 -6.43
C VAL A 262 -7.26 -11.86 -6.69
N ARG A 263 -6.69 -12.62 -5.73
CA ARG A 263 -5.31 -13.10 -5.82
C ARG A 263 -5.10 -14.38 -5.03
N VAL A 264 -4.32 -15.30 -5.59
CA VAL A 264 -3.81 -16.50 -4.93
C VAL A 264 -2.29 -16.51 -5.05
N VAL A 265 -1.58 -16.70 -3.93
CA VAL A 265 -0.11 -16.64 -3.86
C VAL A 265 0.45 -17.89 -3.18
N GLY A 266 1.51 -18.46 -3.73
CA GLY A 266 2.37 -19.43 -3.04
C GLY A 266 3.65 -18.76 -2.57
N LEU A 267 3.97 -18.85 -1.28
CA LEU A 267 5.12 -18.18 -0.67
C LEU A 267 6.18 -19.16 -0.15
N ALA A 268 6.00 -20.47 -0.37
CA ALA A 268 6.89 -21.50 0.15
C ALA A 268 7.25 -21.24 1.63
N ASP A 269 8.53 -21.29 1.96
CA ASP A 269 9.11 -21.04 3.28
C ASP A 269 9.76 -19.65 3.42
N THR A 270 9.51 -18.73 2.50
CA THR A 270 10.21 -17.42 2.48
C THR A 270 9.77 -16.48 3.60
N LEU A 271 8.56 -16.68 4.15
CA LEU A 271 7.98 -15.89 5.23
C LEU A 271 7.53 -16.80 6.37
N PRO A 272 8.46 -17.35 7.18
CA PRO A 272 8.12 -18.17 8.34
C PRO A 272 7.42 -17.31 9.41
N LEU A 273 6.48 -17.92 10.13
CA LEU A 273 5.82 -17.30 11.28
C LEU A 273 6.73 -17.36 12.52
N ASP A 274 7.35 -18.53 12.74
CA ASP A 274 8.44 -18.73 13.67
C ASP A 274 9.76 -18.79 12.89
N SER A 275 10.50 -17.68 12.90
CA SER A 275 11.83 -17.59 12.27
C SER A 275 12.91 -18.32 13.04
N THR A 276 12.70 -18.63 14.33
CA THR A 276 13.68 -19.36 15.16
C THR A 276 13.68 -20.85 14.84
N ASN A 277 12.51 -21.40 14.50
CA ASN A 277 12.35 -22.80 14.08
C ASN A 277 11.70 -22.89 12.69
N PRO A 278 12.48 -22.77 11.59
CA PRO A 278 11.94 -22.78 10.23
C PRO A 278 11.15 -24.04 9.84
N THR A 279 11.43 -25.18 10.48
CA THR A 279 10.74 -26.47 10.27
C THR A 279 9.50 -26.67 11.16
N ALA A 280 9.13 -25.67 11.97
CA ALA A 280 7.99 -25.78 12.87
C ALA A 280 6.67 -25.95 12.09
N PRO A 281 5.74 -26.80 12.57
CA PRO A 281 4.39 -26.92 12.00
C PRO A 281 3.67 -25.59 11.81
N LEU A 282 3.87 -24.64 12.72
CA LEU A 282 3.28 -23.30 12.68
C LEU A 282 3.60 -22.52 11.39
N ASN A 283 4.71 -22.84 10.72
CA ASN A 283 5.09 -22.19 9.47
C ASN A 283 4.25 -22.68 8.28
N ARG A 284 3.63 -23.87 8.37
CA ARG A 284 2.64 -24.36 7.41
C ARG A 284 1.30 -23.72 7.73
N ARG A 285 0.91 -22.71 6.95
CA ARG A 285 -0.29 -21.93 7.19
C ARG A 285 -0.95 -21.46 5.91
N ILE A 286 -2.25 -21.19 6.00
CA ILE A 286 -3.01 -20.49 4.96
C ILE A 286 -3.38 -19.12 5.52
N SER A 287 -3.06 -18.07 4.79
CA SER A 287 -3.45 -16.70 5.12
C SER A 287 -4.53 -16.22 4.16
N ILE A 288 -5.65 -15.77 4.72
CA ILE A 288 -6.77 -15.17 4.01
C ILE A 288 -6.83 -13.73 4.47
N ILE A 289 -6.67 -12.78 3.55
CA ILE A 289 -6.72 -11.35 3.83
C ILE A 289 -7.97 -10.81 3.17
N VAL A 290 -8.91 -10.33 3.98
CA VAL A 290 -10.06 -9.55 3.54
C VAL A 290 -9.59 -8.11 3.37
N LEU A 291 -9.44 -7.69 2.12
CA LEU A 291 -8.79 -6.45 1.73
C LEU A 291 -9.70 -5.27 2.02
N ASN A 292 -9.16 -4.23 2.64
CA ASN A 292 -9.83 -2.93 2.65
C ASN A 292 -9.79 -2.29 1.25
N LYS A 293 -10.63 -1.27 1.03
CA LYS A 293 -10.72 -0.59 -0.27
C LYS A 293 -9.38 -0.04 -0.77
N GLN A 294 -8.50 0.40 0.13
CA GLN A 294 -7.19 0.95 -0.24
C GLN A 294 -6.23 -0.13 -0.72
N ALA A 295 -6.17 -1.26 0.00
CA ALA A 295 -5.35 -2.41 -0.37
C ALA A 295 -5.87 -3.05 -1.66
N GLU A 296 -7.19 -3.17 -1.83
CA GLU A 296 -7.77 -3.63 -3.09
C GLU A 296 -7.40 -2.70 -4.25
N ALA A 297 -7.55 -1.38 -4.07
CA ALA A 297 -7.19 -0.40 -5.09
C ALA A 297 -5.69 -0.43 -5.42
N ALA A 298 -4.81 -0.64 -4.44
CA ALA A 298 -3.38 -0.77 -4.67
C ALA A 298 -3.05 -2.04 -5.48
N LEU A 299 -3.74 -3.15 -5.21
CA LEU A 299 -3.57 -4.40 -5.95
C LEU A 299 -4.09 -4.29 -7.40
N ARG A 300 -5.27 -3.71 -7.61
CA ARG A 300 -5.85 -3.51 -8.95
C ARG A 300 -5.19 -2.38 -9.74
N GLY A 301 -4.74 -1.32 -9.07
CA GLY A 301 -4.06 -0.19 -9.68
C GLY A 301 -2.68 -0.53 -10.22
N GLY A 302 -2.05 -1.60 -9.72
CA GLY A 302 -0.83 -2.17 -10.33
C GLY A 302 -1.05 -2.72 -11.74
N SER A 303 -2.25 -3.24 -12.03
CA SER A 303 -2.62 -3.76 -13.37
C SER A 303 -3.07 -2.70 -14.37
N ASP A 304 -3.50 -1.53 -13.91
CA ASP A 304 -4.03 -0.45 -14.77
C ASP A 304 -2.96 0.61 -15.13
N ARG A 305 -1.73 0.44 -14.64
CA ARG A 305 -0.59 1.15 -15.22
C ARG A 305 -0.38 0.62 -16.62
N LYS A 306 -0.86 1.37 -17.61
CA LYS A 306 -0.42 1.26 -19.00
C LYS A 306 1.10 1.20 -18.98
N LEU A 307 1.65 0.00 -19.15
CA LEU A 307 3.09 -0.19 -19.29
C LEU A 307 3.45 0.49 -20.61
N ASP A 308 3.85 1.75 -20.54
CA ASP A 308 4.50 2.42 -21.66
C ASP A 308 5.86 1.75 -21.83
N VAL A 309 5.84 0.58 -22.48
CA VAL A 309 7.05 -0.10 -22.90
C VAL A 309 7.65 0.80 -23.96
N ASN A 310 8.66 1.58 -23.57
CA ASN A 310 9.43 2.41 -24.51
C ASN A 310 10.18 1.46 -25.46
N THR A 311 9.48 1.04 -26.51
CA THR A 311 10.00 0.18 -27.56
C THR A 311 10.85 1.05 -28.48
N GLY A 312 12.10 1.25 -28.10
CA GLY A 312 13.14 1.77 -29.00
C GLY A 312 13.37 0.89 -30.24
N GLY A 313 12.76 -0.29 -30.29
CA GLY A 313 12.47 -1.05 -31.51
C GLY A 313 11.09 -1.67 -31.35
N GLY A 314 10.15 -1.26 -32.20
CA GLY A 314 8.76 -1.70 -32.15
C GLY A 314 8.64 -3.22 -32.23
N VAL A 315 8.12 -3.83 -31.18
CA VAL A 315 7.56 -5.18 -31.27
C VAL A 315 6.08 -5.00 -31.57
N ASP A 316 5.69 -5.24 -32.82
CA ASP A 316 4.29 -5.19 -33.22
C ASP A 316 3.54 -6.36 -32.57
N ILE A 317 2.44 -6.06 -31.88
CA ILE A 317 1.54 -7.05 -31.29
C ILE A 317 0.96 -7.96 -32.40
N GLY A 318 0.86 -7.45 -33.64
CA GLY A 318 0.53 -8.22 -34.84
C GLY A 318 1.56 -9.31 -35.16
N ASP A 319 2.85 -9.01 -35.03
CA ASP A 319 3.94 -9.98 -35.29
C ASP A 319 3.96 -11.11 -34.25
N ILE A 320 3.66 -10.79 -32.98
CA ILE A 320 3.54 -11.80 -31.91
C ILE A 320 2.37 -12.74 -32.22
N ARG A 321 1.20 -12.19 -32.61
CA ARG A 321 0.03 -13.00 -32.97
C ARG A 321 0.26 -13.85 -34.22
N ALA A 322 0.94 -13.30 -35.22
CA ALA A 322 1.32 -14.04 -36.42
C ALA A 322 2.31 -15.18 -36.12
N GLY A 323 3.26 -14.94 -35.21
CA GLY A 323 4.23 -15.95 -34.77
C GLY A 323 3.63 -17.12 -34.00
N LEU A 324 2.56 -16.89 -33.23
CA LEU A 324 1.84 -17.94 -32.49
C LEU A 324 0.96 -18.83 -33.38
N GLY A 325 0.59 -18.36 -34.57
CA GLY A 325 -0.18 -19.12 -35.57
C GLY A 325 0.67 -19.86 -36.60
N ALA A 326 1.98 -19.64 -36.62
CA ALA A 326 2.87 -20.28 -37.58
C ALA A 326 3.19 -21.73 -37.14
N PRO A 327 3.18 -22.72 -38.06
CA PRO A 327 3.60 -24.07 -37.73
C PRO A 327 5.07 -24.07 -37.25
N PRO A 328 5.44 -24.93 -36.29
CA PRO A 328 6.79 -24.97 -35.76
C PRO A 328 7.78 -25.16 -36.91
N ARG A 329 8.82 -24.31 -36.96
CA ARG A 329 9.86 -24.41 -37.99
C ARG A 329 10.45 -25.82 -37.96
N PRO A 330 10.57 -26.50 -39.11
CA PRO A 330 11.18 -27.82 -39.15
C PRO A 330 12.62 -27.73 -38.66
N ALA A 331 13.02 -28.69 -37.83
CA ALA A 331 14.37 -28.75 -37.28
C ALA A 331 15.42 -28.70 -38.40
N PRO A 332 16.54 -27.97 -38.20
CA PRO A 332 17.58 -27.88 -39.21
C PRO A 332 18.09 -29.27 -39.56
N ARG A 333 18.00 -29.63 -40.85
CA ARG A 333 18.60 -30.87 -41.37
C ARG A 333 20.09 -30.84 -41.05
N GLN A 334 20.56 -31.81 -40.27
CA GLN A 334 21.98 -32.05 -40.10
C GLN A 334 22.57 -32.37 -41.47
N ALA A 335 23.56 -31.58 -41.90
CA ALA A 335 24.30 -31.85 -43.12
C ALA A 335 25.01 -33.21 -42.97
N PRO A 336 25.09 -34.02 -44.04
CA PRO A 336 25.76 -35.31 -43.98
C PRO A 336 27.24 -35.09 -43.66
N LYS A 337 27.76 -35.85 -42.69
CA LYS A 337 29.20 -35.91 -42.42
C LYS A 337 29.89 -36.43 -43.66
N GLU A 338 30.77 -35.63 -44.24
CA GLU A 338 31.71 -36.11 -45.25
C GLU A 338 32.58 -37.20 -44.65
N SER A 339 32.41 -38.40 -45.20
CA SER A 339 33.27 -39.55 -44.99
C SER A 339 34.60 -39.28 -45.69
N THR A 340 35.61 -38.82 -44.94
CA THR A 340 37.00 -38.89 -45.40
C THR A 340 37.51 -40.29 -45.08
N ALA A 341 37.62 -41.09 -46.15
CA ALA A 341 38.40 -42.32 -46.15
C ALA A 341 39.84 -41.93 -46.49
N ASP A 342 40.77 -42.30 -45.61
CA ASP A 342 42.13 -42.75 -45.91
C ASP A 342 42.65 -43.53 -44.69
#